data_AF-A0AAJ5BE48-F1
#
_entry.id   AF-A0AAJ5BE48-F1
#
_cell.length_a   1.000
_cell.length_b   1.000
_cell.length_c   1.000
_cell.angle_alpha   90.00
_cell.angle_beta   90.00
_cell.angle_gamma   90.00
#
_symmetry.space_group_name_H-M   'P 1'
#
loop_
_entity.id
_entity.type
_entity.pdbx_description
1 polymer ?
#
loop_
_entity_poly.entity_id
_entity_poly.type
_entity_poly.pdbx_seq_one_letter_code
_entity_poly.pdbx_strand_id
1 'polypeptide(L)'
;MNKEMILSSDVIIKGSSFLKNEMAYEYQPMKNTSSLYLIQKDNLSLKKELLKIIESAEDVIKICSFLITDQELFEAILNKAKNSTCSIFILTHLSEDRLNLRDLDELTEEDKKEIDPHFNNICELHRNGVFIRAARNLHAKFVTIDRNKGFITSANLTSPSLLFNTESGFYLDRIATEKLDHLFDVIYQKGANYIEFKIASNNSDIVYVTEIEDKVKNNYLPKPDESALRFTYNDLDNSLLKEIINILDSAKEYVYISTYSIVQLEKLPDFIQAIERCLLRQVSINVFCRGMNYRSDHLLGSKLLNDYGCRLYGDFYNHSKGIINEKKGMIFTANLDGKHGLTSGFEIGYILDEQQRKEFETLHIRLINQAFYIFKKSFSFSELFKSYDMYEKEKNINNPFGYKIKEIIIPQKHSSLKELIISNIAFIKIKDNQCFISCGNKLYSCTIQDSRCYIEQEKKPGQESKYQSYIFKFNQLKISYL
;
A
#
# COMPACT_ATOMS: atom_id res chain seq x y z
N MET A 1 -7.82 -21.95 -42.49
CA MET A 1 -7.01 -21.11 -41.58
C MET A 1 -7.15 -21.70 -40.18
N ASN A 2 -6.04 -22.05 -39.52
CA ASN A 2 -6.00 -22.96 -38.37
C ASN A 2 -7.08 -22.66 -37.32
N LYS A 3 -8.11 -23.51 -37.28
CA LYS A 3 -9.30 -23.35 -36.43
C LYS A 3 -9.01 -23.56 -34.94
N GLU A 4 -7.87 -24.16 -34.61
CA GLU A 4 -7.54 -24.60 -33.26
C GLU A 4 -6.04 -24.39 -32.99
N MET A 5 -5.71 -23.99 -31.77
CA MET A 5 -4.34 -23.90 -31.26
C MET A 5 -4.29 -24.55 -29.87
N ILE A 6 -3.20 -25.25 -29.57
CA ILE A 6 -2.95 -25.78 -28.22
C ILE A 6 -1.84 -24.95 -27.59
N LEU A 7 -2.14 -24.33 -26.45
CA LEU A 7 -1.19 -23.59 -25.62
C LEU A 7 -0.76 -24.48 -24.45
N SER A 8 0.53 -24.83 -24.38
CA SER A 8 1.09 -25.54 -23.22
C SER A 8 1.45 -24.55 -22.12
N SER A 9 1.40 -24.99 -20.85
CA SER A 9 1.87 -24.19 -19.73
C SER A 9 3.39 -23.96 -19.74
N ASP A 10 4.15 -24.76 -20.49
CA ASP A 10 5.60 -24.57 -20.65
C ASP A 10 5.96 -23.44 -21.62
N VAL A 11 4.98 -22.84 -22.30
CA VAL A 11 5.20 -21.69 -23.19
C VAL A 11 5.66 -20.49 -22.38
N ILE A 12 6.76 -19.89 -22.82
CA ILE A 12 7.32 -18.68 -22.23
C ILE A 12 6.50 -17.46 -22.69
N ILE A 13 5.98 -16.72 -21.73
CA ILE A 13 5.34 -15.42 -21.96
C ILE A 13 6.37 -14.31 -21.79
N LYS A 14 6.35 -13.29 -22.66
CA LYS A 14 7.25 -12.12 -22.60
C LYS A 14 6.83 -11.07 -21.55
N GLY A 15 5.96 -11.46 -20.62
CA GLY A 15 5.45 -10.61 -19.55
C GLY A 15 6.44 -10.45 -18.40
N SER A 16 6.00 -9.71 -17.38
CA SER A 16 6.75 -9.50 -16.13
C SER A 16 5.84 -9.69 -14.92
N SER A 17 6.33 -10.38 -13.89
CA SER A 17 5.52 -10.77 -12.73
C SER A 17 6.40 -11.07 -11.52
N PHE A 18 5.82 -10.99 -10.33
CA PHE A 18 6.38 -11.56 -9.11
C PHE A 18 6.16 -13.07 -9.11
N LEU A 19 7.26 -13.83 -9.16
CA LEU A 19 7.26 -15.28 -9.15
C LEU A 19 7.95 -15.81 -7.90
N LYS A 20 7.62 -17.03 -7.51
CA LYS A 20 8.21 -17.66 -6.33
C LYS A 20 9.74 -17.59 -6.39
N ASN A 21 10.33 -17.14 -5.29
CA ASN A 21 11.76 -17.14 -5.08
C ASN A 21 12.19 -18.48 -4.49
N GLU A 22 12.78 -19.35 -5.31
CA GLU A 22 13.29 -20.66 -4.86
C GLU A 22 14.53 -20.54 -3.96
N MET A 23 15.15 -19.36 -3.91
CA MET A 23 16.33 -19.07 -3.08
C MET A 23 15.96 -18.38 -1.76
N ALA A 24 14.67 -18.20 -1.47
CA ALA A 24 14.23 -17.53 -0.26
C ALA A 24 14.66 -18.31 0.99
N TYR A 25 15.23 -17.59 1.96
CA TYR A 25 15.51 -18.15 3.26
C TYR A 25 14.20 -18.40 4.01
N GLU A 26 14.21 -19.36 4.93
CA GLU A 26 13.07 -19.61 5.79
C GLU A 26 12.71 -18.34 6.58
N TYR A 27 11.41 -18.07 6.67
CA TYR A 27 10.92 -16.92 7.41
C TYR A 27 11.35 -17.01 8.87
N GLN A 28 11.93 -15.92 9.37
CA GLN A 28 12.26 -15.78 10.78
C GLN A 28 11.84 -14.38 11.21
N PRO A 29 11.01 -14.23 12.27
CA PRO A 29 10.64 -12.92 12.78
C PRO A 29 11.87 -12.18 13.31
N MET A 30 11.95 -10.87 13.05
CA MET A 30 12.90 -10.01 13.74
C MET A 30 12.38 -9.75 15.15
N LYS A 31 13.21 -9.96 16.17
CA LYS A 31 12.86 -9.79 17.60
C LYS A 31 13.95 -8.99 18.30
N ASN A 32 13.62 -8.44 19.48
CA ASN A 32 14.56 -7.76 20.37
C ASN A 32 15.28 -6.54 19.75
N THR A 33 14.56 -5.78 18.96
CA THR A 33 14.99 -4.45 18.49
C THR A 33 14.87 -3.43 19.61
N SER A 34 15.78 -2.45 19.65
CA SER A 34 15.81 -1.42 20.70
C SER A 34 15.05 -0.16 20.30
N SER A 35 14.98 0.13 19.00
CA SER A 35 14.41 1.38 18.47
C SER A 35 13.35 1.16 17.39
N LEU A 36 13.40 0.01 16.69
CA LEU A 36 12.46 -0.38 15.66
C LEU A 36 11.29 -1.17 16.25
N TYR A 37 10.06 -0.73 15.96
CA TYR A 37 8.84 -1.43 16.32
C TYR A 37 8.19 -2.02 15.08
N LEU A 38 7.74 -3.27 15.15
CA LEU A 38 7.25 -4.03 14.00
C LEU A 38 5.89 -4.65 14.24
N ILE A 39 5.11 -4.71 13.16
CA ILE A 39 4.16 -5.81 12.94
C ILE A 39 4.80 -6.75 11.93
N GLN A 40 4.91 -8.02 12.29
CA GLN A 40 5.22 -9.14 11.39
C GLN A 40 4.57 -10.40 11.98
N LYS A 41 4.54 -11.50 11.23
CA LYS A 41 4.15 -12.79 11.81
C LYS A 41 5.01 -13.07 13.05
N ASP A 42 4.36 -13.32 14.18
CA ASP A 42 4.99 -13.54 15.51
C ASP A 42 5.73 -12.31 16.12
N ASN A 43 5.44 -11.09 15.64
CA ASN A 43 5.89 -9.84 16.26
C ASN A 43 4.78 -8.77 16.21
N LEU A 44 4.30 -8.35 17.38
CA LEU A 44 3.27 -7.30 17.54
C LEU A 44 3.79 -6.09 18.33
N SER A 45 5.11 -5.85 18.32
CA SER A 45 5.75 -4.79 19.10
C SER A 45 5.22 -3.40 18.75
N LEU A 46 4.92 -3.14 17.48
CA LEU A 46 4.35 -1.86 17.04
C LEU A 46 2.94 -1.61 17.61
N LYS A 47 2.04 -2.60 17.56
CA LYS A 47 0.70 -2.46 18.15
C LYS A 47 0.78 -2.20 19.65
N LYS A 48 1.61 -2.97 20.35
CA LYS A 48 1.82 -2.83 21.80
C LYS A 48 2.37 -1.46 22.17
N GLU A 49 3.32 -0.93 21.40
CA GLU A 49 3.87 0.39 21.68
C GLU A 49 2.85 1.50 21.41
N LEU A 50 2.04 1.42 20.33
CA LEU A 50 0.98 2.39 20.09
C LEU A 50 -0.06 2.43 21.22
N LEU A 51 -0.47 1.27 21.74
CA LEU A 51 -1.35 1.18 22.92
C LEU A 51 -0.72 1.85 24.14
N LYS A 52 0.56 1.55 24.41
CA LYS A 52 1.32 2.15 25.51
C LYS A 52 1.47 3.66 25.36
N ILE A 53 1.69 4.17 24.14
CA ILE A 53 1.75 5.61 23.85
C ILE A 53 0.44 6.28 24.26
N ILE A 54 -0.71 5.74 23.83
CA ILE A 54 -2.04 6.26 24.15
C ILE A 54 -2.30 6.23 25.66
N GLU A 55 -1.97 5.11 26.31
CA GLU A 55 -2.14 4.95 27.76
C GLU A 55 -1.31 5.97 28.55
N SER A 56 -0.06 6.18 28.13
CA SER A 56 0.92 7.01 28.85
C SER A 56 0.75 8.52 28.72
N ALA A 57 -0.07 9.01 27.78
CA ALA A 57 -0.24 10.45 27.56
C ALA A 57 -0.94 11.13 28.74
N GLU A 58 -0.49 12.30 29.17
CA GLU A 58 -1.06 12.97 30.35
C GLU A 58 -1.97 14.14 29.96
N ASP A 59 -1.52 14.99 29.04
CA ASP A 59 -2.14 16.26 28.71
C ASP A 59 -2.81 16.24 27.33
N VAL A 60 -2.10 15.74 26.31
CA VAL A 60 -2.58 15.80 24.92
C VAL A 60 -2.10 14.62 24.08
N ILE A 61 -3.00 14.10 23.25
CA ILE A 61 -2.69 13.15 22.18
C ILE A 61 -3.09 13.80 20.85
N LYS A 62 -2.19 13.81 19.88
CA LYS A 62 -2.49 14.13 18.49
C LYS A 62 -2.21 12.91 17.64
N ILE A 63 -3.23 12.43 16.93
CA ILE A 63 -3.15 11.24 16.08
C ILE A 63 -3.40 11.67 14.64
N CYS A 64 -2.53 11.24 13.74
CA CYS A 64 -2.79 11.27 12.30
C CYS A 64 -2.80 9.84 11.77
N SER A 65 -3.87 9.45 11.09
CA SER A 65 -3.98 8.14 10.45
C SER A 65 -5.00 8.20 9.31
N PHE A 66 -4.74 7.46 8.23
CA PHE A 66 -5.68 7.35 7.12
C PHE A 66 -7.00 6.69 7.55
N LEU A 67 -6.92 5.57 8.27
CA LEU A 67 -8.08 4.81 8.75
C LEU A 67 -7.89 4.43 10.22
N ILE A 68 -9.01 4.23 10.93
CA ILE A 68 -9.08 3.88 12.35
C ILE A 68 -10.16 2.82 12.56
N THR A 69 -9.75 1.56 12.58
CA THR A 69 -10.66 0.40 12.67
C THR A 69 -10.13 -0.77 13.52
N ASP A 70 -8.89 -0.73 13.99
CA ASP A 70 -8.43 -1.71 14.99
C ASP A 70 -9.19 -1.51 16.30
N GLN A 71 -9.88 -2.56 16.74
CA GLN A 71 -10.77 -2.50 17.90
C GLN A 71 -10.05 -2.14 19.19
N GLU A 72 -8.85 -2.68 19.41
CA GLU A 72 -8.10 -2.50 20.66
C GLU A 72 -7.56 -1.06 20.76
N LEU A 73 -7.05 -0.52 19.64
CA LEU A 73 -6.62 0.87 19.57
C LEU A 73 -7.80 1.84 19.69
N PHE A 74 -8.92 1.55 19.02
CA PHE A 74 -10.14 2.34 19.13
C PHE A 74 -10.64 2.39 20.58
N GLU A 75 -10.72 1.24 21.26
CA GLU A 75 -11.13 1.15 22.66
C GLU A 75 -10.17 1.88 23.58
N ALA A 76 -8.85 1.81 23.35
CA ALA A 76 -7.86 2.55 24.12
C ALA A 76 -8.07 4.08 24.00
N ILE A 77 -8.29 4.60 22.79
CA ILE A 77 -8.58 6.02 22.55
C ILE A 77 -9.90 6.42 23.22
N LEU A 78 -10.95 5.62 23.05
CA LEU A 78 -12.27 5.87 23.63
C LEU A 78 -12.23 5.88 25.15
N ASN A 79 -11.51 4.93 25.74
CA ASN A 79 -11.31 4.83 27.19
C ASN A 79 -10.54 6.07 27.70
N LYS A 80 -9.49 6.50 26.99
CA LYS A 80 -8.73 7.70 27.34
C LYS A 80 -9.61 8.96 27.29
N ALA A 81 -10.46 9.09 26.27
CA ALA A 81 -11.39 10.21 26.13
C ALA A 81 -12.44 10.26 27.26
N LYS A 82 -12.96 9.10 27.70
CA LYS A 82 -14.00 9.01 28.74
C LYS A 82 -13.47 9.18 30.16
N ASN A 83 -12.27 8.67 30.42
CA ASN A 83 -11.79 8.42 31.79
C ASN A 83 -10.54 9.22 32.16
N SER A 84 -10.15 10.21 31.34
CA SER A 84 -9.02 11.10 31.65
C SER A 84 -9.32 12.55 31.26
N THR A 85 -8.48 13.48 31.70
CA THR A 85 -8.51 14.89 31.30
C THR A 85 -7.68 15.17 30.05
N CYS A 86 -7.06 14.14 29.46
CA CYS A 86 -6.20 14.26 28.30
C CYS A 86 -7.02 14.70 27.08
N SER A 87 -6.58 15.77 26.41
CA SER A 87 -7.21 16.24 25.18
C SER A 87 -6.77 15.41 23.98
N ILE A 88 -7.71 14.90 23.17
CA ILE A 88 -7.38 14.04 22.03
C ILE A 88 -7.79 14.74 20.73
N PHE A 89 -6.82 14.95 19.85
CA PHE A 89 -7.01 15.51 18.51
C PHE A 89 -6.71 14.43 17.47
N ILE A 90 -7.62 14.25 16.52
CA ILE A 90 -7.46 13.30 15.42
C ILE A 90 -7.57 14.04 14.10
N LEU A 91 -6.56 13.86 13.26
CA LEU A 91 -6.58 14.26 11.86
C LEU A 91 -6.61 12.99 10.99
N THR A 92 -7.69 12.79 10.23
CA THR A 92 -7.89 11.54 9.49
C THR A 92 -8.37 11.78 8.05
N HIS A 93 -8.57 10.71 7.29
CA HIS A 93 -9.08 10.83 5.94
C HIS A 93 -10.61 10.79 5.91
N LEU A 94 -11.19 11.59 5.04
CA LEU A 94 -12.58 11.46 4.63
C LEU A 94 -12.64 11.85 3.16
N SER A 95 -13.17 10.98 2.30
CA SER A 95 -13.47 11.30 0.91
C SER A 95 -14.80 12.06 0.82
N GLU A 96 -14.96 12.91 -0.22
CA GLU A 96 -16.27 13.48 -0.58
C GLU A 96 -17.33 12.38 -0.77
N ASP A 97 -16.85 11.22 -1.19
CA ASP A 97 -17.66 10.09 -1.58
C ASP A 97 -17.83 9.07 -0.46
N ARG A 98 -18.90 9.24 0.32
CA ARG A 98 -19.81 8.10 0.54
C ARG A 98 -20.72 7.86 -0.67
N LEU A 99 -20.65 8.69 -1.73
CA LEU A 99 -21.67 8.82 -2.78
C LEU A 99 -21.22 8.62 -4.24
N ASN A 100 -19.94 8.52 -4.59
CA ASN A 100 -19.46 7.99 -5.88
C ASN A 100 -17.99 7.52 -5.81
N LEU A 101 -17.70 6.25 -6.07
CA LEU A 101 -16.39 5.61 -5.83
C LEU A 101 -15.23 6.03 -6.79
N ARG A 102 -15.18 7.26 -7.30
CA ARG A 102 -14.33 7.66 -8.44
C ARG A 102 -12.88 7.99 -8.11
N ASP A 103 -12.56 8.35 -6.86
CA ASP A 103 -11.21 8.72 -6.44
C ASP A 103 -10.44 7.61 -5.69
N LEU A 104 -10.92 6.35 -5.75
CA LEU A 104 -10.45 5.23 -4.91
C LEU A 104 -9.46 4.27 -5.59
N ASP A 105 -8.79 4.67 -6.67
CA ASP A 105 -7.83 3.80 -7.39
C ASP A 105 -6.61 3.39 -6.53
N GLU A 106 -6.35 4.11 -5.45
CA GLU A 106 -5.28 3.80 -4.49
C GLU A 106 -5.66 2.75 -3.45
N LEU A 107 -6.96 2.61 -3.14
CA LEU A 107 -7.42 1.76 -2.06
C LEU A 107 -7.47 0.30 -2.44
N THR A 108 -6.94 -0.50 -1.53
CA THR A 108 -7.03 -1.95 -1.63
C THR A 108 -8.45 -2.42 -1.35
N GLU A 109 -8.77 -3.64 -1.76
CA GLU A 109 -10.03 -4.29 -1.33
C GLU A 109 -10.09 -4.51 0.20
N GLU A 110 -8.94 -4.46 0.89
CA GLU A 110 -8.87 -4.45 2.35
C GLU A 110 -9.32 -3.07 2.87
N ASP A 111 -8.71 -1.97 2.39
CA ASP A 111 -9.04 -0.60 2.82
C ASP A 111 -10.51 -0.25 2.56
N LYS A 112 -11.07 -0.69 1.42
CA LYS A 112 -12.48 -0.45 1.09
C LYS A 112 -13.46 -1.09 2.08
N LYS A 113 -13.08 -2.18 2.76
CA LYS A 113 -13.92 -2.80 3.81
C LYS A 113 -13.86 -2.04 5.12
N GLU A 114 -12.82 -1.24 5.30
CA GLU A 114 -12.57 -0.47 6.52
C GLU A 114 -13.22 0.92 6.48
N ILE A 115 -13.73 1.40 5.34
CA ILE A 115 -14.35 2.73 5.19
C ILE A 115 -15.56 2.93 6.12
N ASP A 116 -16.53 2.01 6.09
CA ASP A 116 -17.73 2.12 6.93
C ASP A 116 -17.41 1.99 8.43
N PRO A 117 -16.63 0.98 8.88
CA PRO A 117 -16.18 0.90 10.27
C PRO A 117 -15.40 2.14 10.71
N HIS A 118 -14.53 2.67 9.85
CA HIS A 118 -13.77 3.88 10.12
C HIS A 118 -14.70 5.07 10.39
N PHE A 119 -15.69 5.27 9.52
CA PHE A 119 -16.64 6.36 9.71
C PHE A 119 -17.43 6.24 11.04
N ASN A 120 -17.86 5.03 11.37
CA ASN A 120 -18.57 4.78 12.63
C ASN A 120 -17.68 5.06 13.85
N ASN A 121 -16.42 4.64 13.80
CA ASN A 121 -15.47 4.86 14.86
C ASN A 121 -15.16 6.34 15.07
N ILE A 122 -14.96 7.13 14.01
CA ILE A 122 -14.74 8.57 14.18
C ILE A 122 -15.97 9.26 14.76
N CYS A 123 -17.19 8.86 14.37
CA CYS A 123 -18.40 9.43 14.96
C CYS A 123 -18.51 9.12 16.45
N GLU A 124 -18.19 7.89 16.84
CA GLU A 124 -18.24 7.49 18.24
C GLU A 124 -17.18 8.21 19.07
N LEU A 125 -15.94 8.34 18.56
CA LEU A 125 -14.90 9.12 19.23
C LEU A 125 -15.32 10.59 19.39
N HIS A 126 -15.88 11.20 18.33
CA HIS A 126 -16.37 12.58 18.38
C HIS A 126 -17.48 12.78 19.42
N ARG A 127 -18.44 11.85 19.52
CA ARG A 127 -19.50 11.88 20.55
C ARG A 127 -18.94 11.84 21.98
N ASN A 128 -17.75 11.28 22.16
CA ASN A 128 -17.10 11.13 23.46
C ASN A 128 -15.99 12.18 23.69
N GLY A 129 -16.06 13.33 23.03
CA GLY A 129 -15.21 14.48 23.32
C GLY A 129 -13.85 14.51 22.60
N VAL A 130 -13.62 13.61 21.64
CA VAL A 130 -12.42 13.66 20.79
C VAL A 130 -12.58 14.72 19.71
N PHE A 131 -11.57 15.57 19.54
CA PHE A 131 -11.56 16.62 18.52
C PHE A 131 -11.13 16.08 17.16
N ILE A 132 -12.09 15.79 16.29
CA ILE A 132 -11.82 15.17 14.98
C ILE A 132 -11.91 16.19 13.86
N ARG A 133 -10.91 16.15 12.97
CA ARG A 133 -10.95 16.79 11.66
C ARG A 133 -10.51 15.79 10.60
N ALA A 134 -10.99 15.99 9.36
CA ALA A 134 -10.60 15.14 8.25
C ALA A 134 -10.18 15.94 7.01
N ALA A 135 -9.36 15.32 6.17
CA ALA A 135 -8.88 15.88 4.91
C ALA A 135 -9.00 14.86 3.77
N ARG A 136 -9.18 15.36 2.54
CA ARG A 136 -9.36 14.50 1.35
C ARG A 136 -8.09 13.74 1.00
N ASN A 137 -6.94 14.41 1.03
CA ASN A 137 -5.66 13.85 0.56
C ASN A 137 -4.68 13.61 1.72
N LEU A 138 -5.16 13.03 2.82
CA LEU A 138 -4.33 12.73 3.98
C LEU A 138 -3.89 11.28 3.97
N HIS A 139 -2.59 11.03 4.10
CA HIS A 139 -2.07 9.67 4.22
C HIS A 139 -0.93 9.53 5.23
N ALA A 140 -0.52 10.59 5.93
CA ALA A 140 0.41 10.51 7.03
C ALA A 140 -0.10 9.58 8.16
N LYS A 141 0.82 8.90 8.85
CA LYS A 141 0.55 8.10 10.05
C LYS A 141 1.57 8.39 11.15
N PHE A 142 1.11 9.03 12.22
CA PHE A 142 1.94 9.37 13.37
C PHE A 142 1.10 9.67 14.61
N VAL A 143 1.76 9.65 15.75
CA VAL A 143 1.21 10.10 17.03
C VAL A 143 2.20 11.05 17.70
N THR A 144 1.71 12.14 18.27
CA THR A 144 2.49 12.94 19.23
C THR A 144 1.74 13.02 20.55
N ILE A 145 2.44 12.81 21.67
CA ILE A 145 1.89 12.95 23.02
C ILE A 145 2.61 14.04 23.79
N ASP A 146 1.84 14.80 24.58
CA ASP A 146 2.30 15.83 25.51
C ASP A 146 3.26 16.85 24.89
N ARG A 147 3.15 17.03 23.57
CA ARG A 147 4.00 17.87 22.70
C ARG A 147 5.50 17.57 22.79
N ASN A 148 5.90 16.44 23.37
CA ASN A 148 7.31 16.14 23.68
C ASN A 148 7.78 14.74 23.23
N LYS A 149 6.86 13.86 22.82
CA LYS A 149 7.18 12.55 22.23
C LYS A 149 6.44 12.37 20.92
N GLY A 150 7.19 12.17 19.84
CA GLY A 150 6.64 11.86 18.52
C GLY A 150 6.97 10.44 18.10
N PHE A 151 6.03 9.80 17.40
CA PHE A 151 6.16 8.45 16.88
C PHE A 151 5.62 8.38 15.45
N ILE A 152 6.44 7.92 14.51
CA ILE A 152 6.07 7.73 13.10
C ILE A 152 5.91 6.23 12.81
N THR A 153 4.96 5.88 11.95
CA THR A 153 4.74 4.50 11.54
C THR A 153 4.29 4.41 10.09
N SER A 154 4.53 3.29 9.43
CA SER A 154 3.92 2.99 8.12
C SER A 154 2.48 2.47 8.23
N ALA A 155 2.07 2.06 9.44
CA ALA A 155 0.79 1.42 9.71
C ALA A 155 -0.36 2.42 9.83
N ASN A 156 -1.48 2.11 9.17
CA ASN A 156 -2.78 2.65 9.56
C ASN A 156 -3.22 2.03 10.89
N LEU A 157 -4.16 2.67 11.58
CA LEU A 157 -4.78 2.11 12.79
C LEU A 157 -5.89 1.10 12.44
N THR A 158 -5.60 0.15 11.57
CA THR A 158 -6.55 -0.89 11.10
C THR A 158 -6.09 -2.28 11.54
N SER A 159 -7.05 -3.19 11.74
CA SER A 159 -6.73 -4.58 12.13
C SER A 159 -5.77 -5.27 11.15
N PRO A 160 -5.92 -5.14 9.81
CA PRO A 160 -4.93 -5.68 8.86
C PRO A 160 -3.51 -5.17 9.10
N SER A 161 -3.36 -3.85 9.30
CA SER A 161 -2.06 -3.20 9.51
C SER A 161 -1.42 -3.61 10.84
N LEU A 162 -2.22 -3.73 11.90
CA LEU A 162 -1.74 -3.96 13.26
C LEU A 162 -1.67 -5.44 13.68
N LEU A 163 -2.06 -6.37 12.82
CA LEU A 163 -2.04 -7.82 13.11
C LEU A 163 -1.30 -8.66 12.05
N PHE A 164 -1.34 -8.27 10.78
CA PHE A 164 -0.89 -9.14 9.69
C PHE A 164 0.17 -8.50 8.80
N ASN A 165 0.00 -7.22 8.43
CA ASN A 165 0.90 -6.59 7.47
C ASN A 165 2.27 -6.34 8.09
N THR A 166 3.33 -6.51 7.29
CA THR A 166 4.66 -6.09 7.71
C THR A 166 4.69 -4.57 7.78
N GLU A 167 4.77 -4.01 8.98
CA GLU A 167 4.77 -2.56 9.24
C GLU A 167 5.92 -2.19 10.19
N SER A 168 6.36 -0.94 10.14
CA SER A 168 7.48 -0.43 10.94
C SER A 168 7.17 0.92 11.57
N GLY A 169 7.71 1.18 12.76
CA GLY A 169 7.63 2.47 13.42
C GLY A 169 8.85 2.80 14.28
N PHE A 170 9.05 4.09 14.52
CA PHE A 170 10.17 4.66 15.26
C PHE A 170 9.73 5.86 16.11
N TYR A 171 10.39 6.05 17.24
CA TYR A 171 10.36 7.33 17.95
C TYR A 171 11.17 8.38 17.21
N LEU A 172 10.67 9.61 17.23
CA LEU A 172 11.35 10.78 16.70
C LEU A 172 12.26 11.39 17.76
N ASP A 173 13.33 12.06 17.33
CA ASP A 173 14.07 12.94 18.22
C ASP A 173 13.21 14.13 18.69
N ARG A 174 13.71 14.86 19.68
CA ARG A 174 12.99 16.00 20.28
C ARG A 174 12.69 17.10 19.27
N ILE A 175 13.63 17.44 18.40
CA ILE A 175 13.49 18.56 17.46
C ILE A 175 12.46 18.19 16.38
N ALA A 176 12.56 16.99 15.81
CA ALA A 176 11.58 16.46 14.87
C ALA A 176 10.19 16.33 15.49
N THR A 177 10.10 15.96 16.77
CA THR A 177 8.84 15.95 17.51
C THR A 177 8.22 17.34 17.61
N GLU A 178 9.00 18.36 18.00
CA GLU A 178 8.53 19.75 18.08
C GLU A 178 8.04 20.26 16.72
N LYS A 179 8.74 19.93 15.62
CA LYS A 179 8.32 20.28 14.25
C LYS A 179 7.09 19.52 13.79
N LEU A 180 6.94 18.24 14.15
CA LEU A 180 5.76 17.44 13.84
C LEU A 180 4.52 17.93 14.61
N ASP A 181 4.68 18.30 15.89
CA ASP A 181 3.61 18.87 16.71
C ASP A 181 3.09 20.18 16.10
N HIS A 182 4.01 21.04 15.64
CA HIS A 182 3.69 22.28 14.93
C HIS A 182 3.02 22.01 13.58
N LEU A 183 3.56 21.09 12.78
CA LEU A 183 2.98 20.69 11.50
C LEU A 183 1.54 20.19 11.67
N PHE A 184 1.31 19.33 12.65
CA PHE A 184 -0.03 18.87 13.00
C PHE A 184 -0.95 20.05 13.31
N ASP A 185 -0.55 21.00 14.17
CA ASP A 185 -1.38 22.15 14.52
C ASP A 185 -1.76 22.99 13.30
N VAL A 186 -0.83 23.19 12.37
CA VAL A 186 -1.06 23.94 11.12
C VAL A 186 -2.05 23.20 10.22
N ILE A 187 -1.82 21.92 9.93
CA ILE A 187 -2.70 21.15 9.05
C ILE A 187 -4.08 20.95 9.71
N TYR A 188 -4.12 20.66 11.00
CA TYR A 188 -5.37 20.53 11.74
C TYR A 188 -6.19 21.81 11.66
N GLN A 189 -5.58 22.97 11.91
CA GLN A 189 -6.30 24.24 11.95
C GLN A 189 -6.66 24.80 10.57
N LYS A 190 -5.81 24.58 9.55
CA LYS A 190 -5.88 25.28 8.26
C LYS A 190 -5.97 24.37 7.04
N GLY A 191 -5.57 23.11 7.15
CA GLY A 191 -5.50 22.16 6.03
C GLY A 191 -6.63 21.12 5.99
N ALA A 192 -7.27 20.85 7.13
CA ALA A 192 -8.42 19.95 7.17
C ALA A 192 -9.60 20.50 6.37
N ASN A 193 -10.18 19.67 5.51
CA ASN A 193 -11.35 20.02 4.70
C ASN A 193 -12.65 19.87 5.48
N TYR A 194 -12.67 19.03 6.52
CA TYR A 194 -13.87 18.67 7.27
C TYR A 194 -13.63 18.93 8.75
N ILE A 195 -14.36 19.89 9.33
CA ILE A 195 -14.03 20.45 10.65
C ILE A 195 -15.08 20.26 11.74
N GLU A 196 -16.31 19.89 11.38
CA GLU A 196 -17.40 19.64 12.33
C GLU A 196 -18.21 18.42 11.88
N PHE A 197 -18.62 17.58 12.83
CA PHE A 197 -19.48 16.42 12.60
C PHE A 197 -20.77 16.59 13.43
N LYS A 198 -21.89 16.89 12.77
CA LYS A 198 -23.20 17.13 13.42
C LYS A 198 -24.14 15.97 13.13
N ILE A 199 -24.52 15.24 14.16
CA ILE A 199 -25.49 14.15 14.05
C ILE A 199 -26.91 14.74 14.04
N ALA A 200 -27.77 14.27 13.13
CA ALA A 200 -29.14 14.72 13.07
C ALA A 200 -29.91 14.29 14.33
N SER A 201 -30.67 15.22 14.92
CA SER A 201 -31.44 14.98 16.14
C SER A 201 -32.45 13.84 16.02
N ASN A 202 -32.92 13.56 14.79
CA ASN A 202 -34.01 12.62 14.53
C ASN A 202 -33.52 11.28 13.94
N ASN A 203 -32.23 11.18 13.61
CA ASN A 203 -31.63 9.96 13.08
C ASN A 203 -30.11 9.99 13.32
N SER A 204 -29.62 9.11 14.19
CA SER A 204 -28.20 8.98 14.53
C SER A 204 -27.30 8.59 13.35
N ASP A 205 -27.90 8.09 12.27
CA ASP A 205 -27.20 7.63 11.07
C ASP A 205 -26.92 8.77 10.09
N ILE A 206 -27.56 9.94 10.27
CA ILE A 206 -27.33 11.12 9.44
C ILE A 206 -26.31 12.02 10.14
N VAL A 207 -25.16 12.24 9.49
CA VAL A 207 -24.10 13.13 9.98
C VAL A 207 -23.82 14.21 8.94
N TYR A 208 -24.05 15.46 9.30
CA TYR A 208 -23.66 16.63 8.52
C TYR A 208 -22.21 16.97 8.82
N VAL A 209 -21.45 17.25 7.77
CA VAL A 209 -20.04 17.63 7.89
C VAL A 209 -19.86 19.06 7.38
N THR A 210 -19.22 19.93 8.17
CA THR A 210 -18.87 21.28 7.71
C THR A 210 -17.60 21.22 6.88
N GLU A 211 -17.72 21.56 5.59
CA GLU A 211 -16.60 21.62 4.66
C GLU A 211 -15.98 23.02 4.62
N ILE A 212 -14.65 23.07 4.58
CA ILE A 212 -13.86 24.28 4.38
C ILE A 212 -12.73 24.04 3.37
N GLU A 213 -12.28 25.13 2.74
CA GLU A 213 -11.10 25.11 1.88
C GLU A 213 -9.80 25.03 2.70
N ASP A 214 -8.80 24.35 2.12
CA ASP A 214 -7.42 24.38 2.61
C ASP A 214 -6.85 25.80 2.48
N LYS A 215 -6.33 26.32 3.58
CA LYS A 215 -5.74 27.67 3.71
C LYS A 215 -4.31 27.64 4.22
N VAL A 216 -3.64 26.48 4.17
CA VAL A 216 -2.23 26.35 4.51
C VAL A 216 -1.39 27.17 3.54
N LYS A 217 -0.37 27.83 4.08
CA LYS A 217 0.60 28.60 3.32
C LYS A 217 1.99 28.09 3.66
N ASN A 218 2.91 28.19 2.70
CA ASN A 218 4.27 27.71 2.86
C ASN A 218 4.96 28.30 4.12
N ASN A 219 4.74 29.58 4.42
CA ASN A 219 5.32 30.23 5.61
C ASN A 219 4.76 29.76 6.95
N TYR A 220 3.72 28.91 6.97
CA TYR A 220 3.22 28.25 8.18
C TYR A 220 3.87 26.89 8.42
N LEU A 221 4.54 26.32 7.42
CA LEU A 221 5.09 24.98 7.50
C LEU A 221 6.50 24.99 8.12
N PRO A 222 6.89 23.93 8.86
CA PRO A 222 8.27 23.77 9.29
C PRO A 222 9.23 23.76 8.10
N LYS A 223 10.41 24.35 8.24
CA LYS A 223 11.42 24.27 7.19
C LYS A 223 12.15 22.92 7.25
N PRO A 224 12.41 22.26 6.11
CA PRO A 224 13.05 20.95 6.09
C PRO A 224 14.46 20.89 6.70
N ASP A 225 15.20 22.00 6.73
CA ASP A 225 16.56 22.09 7.28
C ASP A 225 16.60 22.26 8.81
N GLU A 226 15.47 22.47 9.46
CA GLU A 226 15.39 22.68 10.91
C GLU A 226 15.36 21.38 11.73
N SER A 227 15.11 20.23 11.10
CA SER A 227 15.05 18.93 11.78
C SER A 227 15.23 17.75 10.82
N ALA A 228 15.17 16.53 11.36
CA ALA A 228 15.13 15.28 10.59
C ALA A 228 13.75 14.98 9.97
N LEU A 229 12.73 15.82 10.19
CA LEU A 229 11.40 15.66 9.60
C LEU A 229 11.40 16.03 8.12
N ARG A 230 10.78 15.20 7.30
CA ARG A 230 10.48 15.46 5.88
C ARG A 230 9.01 15.24 5.64
N PHE A 231 8.41 15.95 4.70
CA PHE A 231 7.00 15.75 4.38
C PHE A 231 6.71 16.11 2.93
N THR A 232 5.55 15.67 2.48
CA THR A 232 4.88 16.19 1.31
C THR A 232 3.64 16.90 1.80
N TYR A 233 3.41 18.12 1.34
CA TYR A 233 2.14 18.81 1.55
C TYR A 233 1.72 19.51 0.27
N ASN A 234 0.90 18.83 -0.54
CA ASN A 234 0.45 19.28 -1.85
C ASN A 234 1.63 19.82 -2.68
N ASP A 235 1.48 21.00 -3.29
CA ASP A 235 2.50 21.69 -4.05
C ASP A 235 3.40 22.63 -3.20
N LEU A 236 3.13 22.72 -1.88
CA LEU A 236 3.84 23.65 -0.99
C LEU A 236 5.19 23.09 -0.52
N ASP A 237 5.28 21.79 -0.25
CA ASP A 237 6.52 21.14 0.16
C ASP A 237 6.58 19.70 -0.37
N ASN A 238 7.76 19.33 -0.91
CA ASN A 238 8.09 17.99 -1.40
C ASN A 238 9.46 17.54 -0.85
N SER A 239 9.79 17.94 0.38
CA SER A 239 11.05 17.61 1.05
C SER A 239 11.23 16.11 1.24
N LEU A 240 10.13 15.36 1.35
CA LEU A 240 10.13 13.91 1.38
C LEU A 240 10.78 13.30 0.13
N LEU A 241 10.28 13.64 -1.06
CA LEU A 241 10.84 13.16 -2.32
C LEU A 241 12.29 13.62 -2.51
N LYS A 242 12.59 14.87 -2.15
CA LYS A 242 13.95 15.41 -2.23
C LYS A 242 14.93 14.61 -1.36
N GLU A 243 14.54 14.20 -0.14
CA GLU A 243 15.40 13.40 0.71
C GLU A 243 15.57 11.96 0.19
N ILE A 244 14.52 11.36 -0.40
CA ILE A 244 14.65 10.06 -1.09
C ILE A 244 15.72 10.16 -2.19
N ILE A 245 15.67 11.21 -3.01
CA ILE A 245 16.66 11.48 -4.06
C ILE A 245 18.06 11.70 -3.46
N ASN A 246 18.17 12.45 -2.36
CA ASN A 246 19.45 12.68 -1.68
C ASN A 246 20.06 11.37 -1.14
N ILE A 247 19.25 10.45 -0.63
CA ILE A 247 19.72 9.14 -0.14
C ILE A 247 20.20 8.29 -1.32
N LEU A 248 19.50 8.30 -2.45
CA LEU A 248 19.99 7.68 -3.69
C LEU A 248 21.34 8.30 -4.11
N ASP A 249 21.39 9.62 -4.27
CA ASP A 249 22.57 10.31 -4.79
C ASP A 249 23.82 10.18 -3.90
N SER A 250 23.63 9.99 -2.60
CA SER A 250 24.74 9.80 -1.64
C SER A 250 25.24 8.36 -1.51
N ALA A 251 24.50 7.37 -2.04
CA ALA A 251 24.84 5.97 -1.90
C ALA A 251 26.08 5.57 -2.72
N LYS A 252 26.90 4.69 -2.12
CA LYS A 252 28.14 4.18 -2.73
C LYS A 252 28.16 2.68 -2.96
N GLU A 253 27.41 1.91 -2.18
CA GLU A 253 27.48 0.44 -2.23
C GLU A 253 26.12 -0.18 -2.50
N TYR A 254 25.12 0.23 -1.72
CA TYR A 254 23.77 -0.30 -1.84
C TYR A 254 22.71 0.76 -1.54
N VAL A 255 21.52 0.50 -2.07
CA VAL A 255 20.27 1.12 -1.65
C VAL A 255 19.25 0.01 -1.44
N TYR A 256 18.59 0.05 -0.29
CA TYR A 256 17.39 -0.74 -0.02
C TYR A 256 16.18 0.18 0.03
N ILE A 257 15.13 -0.18 -0.69
CA ILE A 257 13.85 0.53 -0.67
C ILE A 257 12.76 -0.47 -0.30
N SER A 258 11.93 -0.14 0.68
CA SER A 258 10.66 -0.83 0.92
C SER A 258 9.50 0.10 0.55
N THR A 259 8.49 -0.45 -0.11
CA THR A 259 7.24 0.27 -0.43
C THR A 259 6.07 -0.70 -0.51
N TYR A 260 4.85 -0.23 -0.34
CA TYR A 260 3.67 -1.07 -0.56
C TYR A 260 3.42 -1.27 -2.07
N SER A 261 3.32 -0.18 -2.83
CA SER A 261 3.08 -0.17 -4.28
C SER A 261 4.12 0.67 -5.03
N ILE A 262 4.15 0.48 -6.35
CA ILE A 262 5.08 1.14 -7.29
C ILE A 262 4.26 1.52 -8.52
N VAL A 263 3.90 2.79 -8.69
CA VAL A 263 2.90 3.23 -9.68
C VAL A 263 3.36 4.52 -10.36
N GLN A 264 3.15 4.60 -11.69
CA GLN A 264 3.34 5.82 -12.48
C GLN A 264 4.68 6.55 -12.31
N LEU A 265 5.79 5.80 -12.15
CA LEU A 265 7.10 6.40 -11.91
C LEU A 265 7.61 7.25 -13.08
N GLU A 266 7.05 7.12 -14.28
CA GLU A 266 7.30 8.00 -15.41
C GLU A 266 6.94 9.48 -15.12
N LYS A 267 6.11 9.73 -14.10
CA LYS A 267 5.77 11.07 -13.60
C LYS A 267 6.75 11.60 -12.56
N LEU A 268 7.76 10.81 -12.15
CA LEU A 268 8.82 11.21 -11.23
C LEU A 268 10.19 11.17 -11.94
N PRO A 269 10.42 12.04 -12.94
CA PRO A 269 11.66 12.00 -13.73
C PRO A 269 12.91 12.17 -12.86
N ASP A 270 12.87 13.02 -11.83
CA ASP A 270 14.03 13.26 -10.96
C ASP A 270 14.39 12.03 -10.11
N PHE A 271 13.38 11.25 -9.68
CA PHE A 271 13.59 9.98 -9.00
C PHE A 271 14.23 8.94 -9.94
N ILE A 272 13.71 8.82 -11.17
CA ILE A 272 14.27 7.91 -12.17
C ILE A 272 15.71 8.28 -12.52
N GLN A 273 16.01 9.57 -12.71
CA GLN A 273 17.38 10.02 -12.94
C GLN A 273 18.30 9.72 -11.75
N ALA A 274 17.80 9.81 -10.51
CA ALA A 274 18.58 9.43 -9.33
C ALA A 274 18.90 7.93 -9.31
N ILE A 275 17.95 7.07 -9.70
CA ILE A 275 18.17 5.63 -9.90
C ILE A 275 19.25 5.39 -10.97
N GLU A 276 19.17 6.04 -12.13
CA GLU A 276 20.19 5.94 -13.18
C GLU A 276 21.58 6.34 -12.67
N ARG A 277 21.68 7.48 -11.96
CA ARG A 277 22.94 7.95 -11.39
C ARG A 277 23.52 6.95 -10.37
N CYS A 278 22.69 6.33 -9.53
CA CYS A 278 23.12 5.25 -8.64
C CYS A 278 23.72 4.06 -9.40
N LEU A 279 23.01 3.60 -10.43
CA LEU A 279 23.42 2.43 -11.20
C LEU A 279 24.68 2.69 -12.02
N LEU A 280 24.87 3.91 -12.53
CA LEU A 280 26.13 4.36 -13.15
C LEU A 280 27.32 4.31 -12.17
N ARG A 281 27.08 4.55 -10.89
CA ARG A 281 28.06 4.37 -9.81
C ARG A 281 28.23 2.91 -9.37
N GLN A 282 27.56 1.96 -10.03
CA GLN A 282 27.54 0.54 -9.68
C GLN A 282 26.96 0.23 -8.29
N VAL A 283 26.13 1.13 -7.76
CA VAL A 283 25.39 0.92 -6.52
C VAL A 283 24.32 -0.13 -6.75
N SER A 284 24.25 -1.13 -5.86
CA SER A 284 23.19 -2.15 -5.94
C SER A 284 21.87 -1.63 -5.39
N ILE A 285 20.79 -1.65 -6.19
CA ILE A 285 19.47 -1.18 -5.75
C ILE A 285 18.54 -2.39 -5.62
N ASN A 286 18.08 -2.65 -4.40
CA ASN A 286 17.10 -3.70 -4.11
C ASN A 286 15.82 -3.07 -3.57
N VAL A 287 14.70 -3.42 -4.18
CA VAL A 287 13.37 -2.91 -3.82
C VAL A 287 12.54 -4.08 -3.31
N PHE A 288 11.95 -3.92 -2.13
CA PHE A 288 11.02 -4.86 -1.53
C PHE A 288 9.61 -4.27 -1.53
N CYS A 289 8.62 -5.00 -2.05
CA CYS A 289 7.25 -4.54 -2.09
C CYS A 289 6.20 -5.63 -1.89
N ARG A 290 4.91 -5.28 -1.87
CA ARG A 290 3.85 -6.30 -1.89
C ARG A 290 3.74 -6.89 -3.30
N GLY A 291 3.85 -8.21 -3.42
CA GLY A 291 3.84 -8.93 -4.71
C GLY A 291 2.47 -8.99 -5.37
N MET A 292 1.96 -7.88 -5.88
CA MET A 292 0.58 -7.75 -6.39
C MET A 292 0.47 -8.03 -7.89
N ASN A 293 0.52 -9.30 -8.29
CA ASN A 293 0.40 -9.71 -9.70
C ASN A 293 -0.94 -9.40 -10.37
N TYR A 294 -1.98 -9.07 -9.60
CA TYR A 294 -3.29 -8.68 -10.12
C TYR A 294 -3.39 -7.19 -10.47
N ARG A 295 -2.40 -6.37 -10.10
CA ARG A 295 -2.34 -4.92 -10.34
C ARG A 295 -1.41 -4.59 -11.51
N SER A 296 -1.98 -4.27 -12.66
CA SER A 296 -1.20 -3.98 -13.89
C SER A 296 -0.35 -2.72 -13.77
N ASP A 297 -0.87 -1.66 -13.13
CA ASP A 297 -0.15 -0.43 -12.82
C ASP A 297 1.10 -0.69 -11.96
N HIS A 298 0.96 -1.53 -10.93
CA HIS A 298 2.06 -1.95 -10.08
C HIS A 298 3.13 -2.76 -10.84
N LEU A 299 2.69 -3.69 -11.69
CA LEU A 299 3.61 -4.49 -12.51
C LEU A 299 4.35 -3.62 -13.54
N LEU A 300 3.72 -2.58 -14.10
CA LEU A 300 4.39 -1.64 -15.02
C LEU A 300 5.46 -0.82 -14.29
N GLY A 301 5.15 -0.26 -13.12
CA GLY A 301 6.14 0.46 -12.31
C GLY A 301 7.31 -0.44 -11.87
N SER A 302 6.99 -1.67 -11.46
CA SER A 302 7.98 -2.70 -11.10
C SER A 302 8.88 -3.06 -12.28
N LYS A 303 8.28 -3.24 -13.47
CA LYS A 303 9.02 -3.51 -14.71
C LYS A 303 9.96 -2.37 -15.06
N LEU A 304 9.52 -1.12 -14.93
CA LEU A 304 10.35 0.04 -15.23
C LEU A 304 11.62 0.06 -14.36
N LEU A 305 11.50 -0.15 -13.05
CA LEU A 305 12.66 -0.25 -12.16
C LEU A 305 13.57 -1.44 -12.52
N ASN A 306 12.96 -2.58 -12.85
CA ASN A 306 13.73 -3.75 -13.27
C ASN A 306 14.48 -3.55 -14.59
N ASP A 307 13.90 -2.79 -15.52
CA ASP A 307 14.53 -2.44 -16.80
C ASP A 307 15.72 -1.50 -16.62
N TYR A 308 15.68 -0.59 -15.64
CA TYR A 308 16.84 0.22 -15.27
C TYR A 308 17.97 -0.61 -14.66
N GLY A 309 17.64 -1.70 -13.96
CA GLY A 309 18.61 -2.61 -13.34
C GLY A 309 18.40 -2.86 -11.85
N CYS A 310 17.32 -2.33 -11.26
CA CYS A 310 16.94 -2.63 -9.89
C CYS A 310 16.52 -4.11 -9.74
N ARG A 311 16.83 -4.69 -8.58
CA ARG A 311 16.35 -6.03 -8.20
C ARG A 311 15.10 -5.88 -7.36
N LEU A 312 14.01 -6.54 -7.75
CA LEU A 312 12.73 -6.43 -7.07
C LEU A 312 12.36 -7.75 -6.41
N TYR A 313 11.94 -7.62 -5.17
CA TYR A 313 11.53 -8.68 -4.28
C TYR A 313 10.16 -8.34 -3.71
N GLY A 314 9.43 -9.34 -3.26
CA GLY A 314 8.19 -9.06 -2.54
C GLY A 314 7.64 -10.21 -1.74
N ASP A 315 6.57 -9.92 -1.01
CA ASP A 315 5.84 -10.90 -0.25
C ASP A 315 4.32 -10.65 -0.33
N PHE A 316 3.57 -11.31 0.54
CA PHE A 316 2.11 -11.24 0.58
C PHE A 316 1.53 -10.09 1.41
N TYR A 317 2.33 -9.51 2.31
CA TYR A 317 1.87 -8.73 3.47
C TYR A 317 2.66 -7.43 3.68
N ASN A 318 3.63 -7.10 2.82
CA ASN A 318 4.46 -5.93 3.01
C ASN A 318 3.64 -4.65 2.95
N HIS A 319 3.83 -3.81 3.95
CA HIS A 319 3.31 -2.45 3.96
C HIS A 319 4.30 -1.44 4.56
N SER A 320 5.46 -1.91 5.06
CA SER A 320 6.59 -1.10 5.50
C SER A 320 7.17 -0.29 4.35
N LYS A 321 7.60 0.92 4.67
CA LYS A 321 8.02 1.94 3.70
C LYS A 321 9.27 2.64 4.21
N GLY A 322 10.28 2.72 3.36
CA GLY A 322 11.56 3.32 3.74
C GLY A 322 12.61 3.23 2.65
N ILE A 323 13.69 3.99 2.84
CA ILE A 323 14.88 3.93 2.01
C ILE A 323 16.13 3.99 2.88
N ILE A 324 17.14 3.20 2.55
CA ILE A 324 18.39 3.11 3.32
C ILE A 324 19.57 2.91 2.37
N ASN A 325 20.69 3.58 2.68
CA ASN A 325 22.01 3.29 2.15
C ASN A 325 23.02 3.09 3.32
N GLU A 326 24.31 3.00 3.01
CA GLU A 326 25.37 2.76 3.99
C GLU A 326 25.51 3.82 5.10
N LYS A 327 24.95 5.03 4.90
CA LYS A 327 25.12 6.18 5.80
C LYS A 327 23.82 6.80 6.29
N LYS A 328 22.76 6.71 5.50
CA LYS A 328 21.48 7.38 5.75
C LYS A 328 20.34 6.39 5.62
N GLY A 329 19.28 6.64 6.38
CA GLY A 329 18.01 5.94 6.24
C GLY A 329 16.87 6.88 6.54
N MET A 330 15.71 6.61 5.96
CA MET A 330 14.48 7.33 6.23
C MET A 330 13.30 6.36 6.20
N ILE A 331 12.48 6.40 7.26
CA ILE A 331 11.13 5.83 7.25
C ILE A 331 10.17 6.89 6.68
N PHE A 332 9.15 6.46 5.94
CA PHE A 332 8.13 7.36 5.42
C PHE A 332 6.79 6.67 5.23
N THR A 333 5.73 7.44 5.02
CA THR A 333 4.36 6.93 4.90
C THR A 333 3.88 6.78 3.45
N ALA A 334 4.58 7.43 2.50
CA ALA A 334 4.26 7.45 1.08
C ALA A 334 4.64 6.16 0.34
N ASN A 335 3.84 5.82 -0.67
CA ASN A 335 4.21 4.81 -1.68
C ASN A 335 5.19 5.39 -2.70
N LEU A 336 5.83 4.52 -3.49
CA LEU A 336 6.48 4.94 -4.74
C LEU A 336 5.43 5.18 -5.82
N ASP A 337 4.72 6.30 -5.71
CA ASP A 337 3.64 6.69 -6.61
C ASP A 337 3.93 8.06 -7.22
N GLY A 338 3.92 8.14 -8.55
CA GLY A 338 4.19 9.39 -9.28
C GLY A 338 3.02 10.34 -9.42
N LYS A 339 1.86 10.01 -8.86
CA LYS A 339 0.67 10.86 -8.85
C LYS A 339 0.31 11.31 -7.44
N HIS A 340 0.51 10.46 -6.43
CA HIS A 340 0.05 10.71 -5.06
C HIS A 340 1.17 10.50 -4.02
N GLY A 341 1.10 11.24 -2.91
CA GLY A 341 1.95 11.08 -1.73
C GLY A 341 3.35 11.67 -1.84
N LEU A 342 4.08 11.46 -2.94
CA LEU A 342 5.44 12.00 -3.10
C LEU A 342 5.48 13.45 -3.61
N THR A 343 4.44 13.88 -4.33
CA THR A 343 4.33 15.22 -4.94
C THR A 343 3.00 15.90 -4.67
N SER A 344 2.09 15.23 -3.95
CA SER A 344 0.77 15.76 -3.60
C SER A 344 0.22 15.09 -2.34
N GLY A 345 -0.82 15.67 -1.74
CA GLY A 345 -1.41 15.16 -0.50
C GLY A 345 -0.54 15.43 0.70
N PHE A 346 -0.83 14.75 1.82
CA PHE A 346 -0.09 14.89 3.07
C PHE A 346 0.53 13.57 3.51
N GLU A 347 1.85 13.50 3.42
CA GLU A 347 2.70 12.37 3.83
C GLU A 347 3.88 12.88 4.65
N ILE A 348 4.46 12.00 5.49
CA ILE A 348 5.60 12.36 6.33
C ILE A 348 6.71 11.32 6.21
N GLY A 349 7.91 11.74 6.58
CA GLY A 349 9.09 10.90 6.72
C GLY A 349 10.03 11.44 7.78
N TYR A 350 10.91 10.57 8.26
CA TYR A 350 11.85 10.89 9.31
C TYR A 350 13.21 10.26 9.01
N ILE A 351 14.24 11.11 8.95
CA ILE A 351 15.62 10.69 8.78
C ILE A 351 16.06 10.01 10.08
N LEU A 352 16.51 8.77 9.95
CA LEU A 352 16.86 7.91 11.06
C LEU A 352 18.25 8.27 11.62
N ASP A 353 18.40 8.16 12.94
CA ASP A 353 19.71 8.16 13.56
C ASP A 353 20.51 6.89 13.21
N GLU A 354 21.77 6.80 13.67
CA GLU A 354 22.63 5.67 13.32
C GLU A 354 22.11 4.32 13.84
N GLN A 355 21.54 4.27 15.06
CA GLN A 355 21.04 3.03 15.65
C GLN A 355 19.76 2.59 14.93
N GLN A 356 18.83 3.51 14.72
CA GLN A 356 17.60 3.29 13.97
C GLN A 356 17.90 2.84 12.54
N ARG A 357 18.86 3.49 11.86
CA ARG A 357 19.29 3.12 10.50
C ARG A 357 19.80 1.68 10.46
N LYS A 358 20.67 1.27 11.39
CA LYS A 358 21.21 -0.11 11.44
C LYS A 358 20.14 -1.16 11.67
N GLU A 359 19.19 -0.90 12.57
CA GLU A 359 18.06 -1.81 12.80
C GLU A 359 17.15 -1.89 11.57
N PHE A 360 16.87 -0.75 10.93
CA PHE A 360 16.05 -0.73 9.72
C PHE A 360 16.75 -1.36 8.51
N GLU A 361 18.07 -1.23 8.41
CA GLU A 361 18.89 -1.91 7.41
C GLU A 361 18.80 -3.43 7.59
N THR A 362 18.94 -3.89 8.83
CA THR A 362 18.80 -5.31 9.18
C THR A 362 17.42 -5.84 8.80
N LEU A 363 16.36 -5.06 9.04
CA LEU A 363 15.01 -5.40 8.57
C LEU A 363 14.98 -5.56 7.05
N HIS A 364 15.46 -4.58 6.27
CA HIS A 364 15.42 -4.64 4.80
C HIS A 364 16.19 -5.84 4.24
N ILE A 365 17.39 -6.12 4.77
CA ILE A 365 18.17 -7.28 4.38
C ILE A 365 17.39 -8.58 4.64
N ARG A 366 16.72 -8.70 5.79
CA ARG A 366 15.88 -9.87 6.10
C ARG A 366 14.69 -9.98 5.15
N LEU A 367 13.99 -8.88 4.89
CA LEU A 367 12.86 -8.85 3.96
C LEU A 367 13.27 -9.34 2.57
N ILE A 368 14.41 -8.86 2.05
CA ILE A 368 14.94 -9.30 0.76
C ILE A 368 15.34 -10.78 0.77
N ASN A 369 16.08 -11.22 1.79
CA ASN A 369 16.57 -12.61 1.86
C ASN A 369 15.43 -13.63 2.05
N GLN A 370 14.36 -13.24 2.74
CA GLN A 370 13.18 -14.08 3.01
C GLN A 370 12.03 -13.82 2.03
N ALA A 371 12.26 -13.00 1.00
CA ALA A 371 11.22 -12.59 0.07
C ALA A 371 10.62 -13.80 -0.64
N PHE A 372 9.31 -13.99 -0.48
CA PHE A 372 8.58 -15.06 -1.13
C PHE A 372 8.64 -14.94 -2.65
N TYR A 373 8.65 -13.71 -3.16
CA TYR A 373 8.69 -13.40 -4.58
C TYR A 373 10.00 -12.75 -5.01
N ILE A 374 10.39 -13.07 -6.23
CA ILE A 374 11.34 -12.31 -7.05
C ILE A 374 10.64 -11.86 -8.33
N PHE A 375 10.88 -10.62 -8.74
CA PHE A 375 10.33 -10.12 -9.99
C PHE A 375 11.12 -10.68 -11.17
N LYS A 376 10.43 -11.31 -12.13
CA LYS A 376 11.05 -11.85 -13.35
C LYS A 376 10.38 -11.30 -14.59
N LYS A 377 11.19 -11.08 -15.62
CA LYS A 377 10.78 -10.90 -17.01
C LYS A 377 10.96 -12.21 -17.75
N SER A 378 10.03 -12.54 -18.64
CA SER A 378 10.02 -13.77 -19.42
C SER A 378 10.00 -15.04 -18.56
N PHE A 379 8.85 -15.70 -18.51
CA PHE A 379 8.65 -16.91 -17.69
C PHE A 379 7.60 -17.82 -18.32
N SER A 380 7.59 -19.09 -17.94
CA SER A 380 6.54 -20.02 -18.36
C SER A 380 5.26 -19.84 -17.54
N PHE A 381 4.10 -20.17 -18.11
CA PHE A 381 2.88 -20.28 -17.31
C PHE A 381 3.02 -21.30 -16.17
N SER A 382 3.79 -22.37 -16.37
CA SER A 382 4.11 -23.36 -15.34
C SER A 382 4.76 -22.73 -14.11
N GLU A 383 5.75 -21.85 -14.28
CA GLU A 383 6.35 -21.09 -13.17
C GLU A 383 5.35 -20.14 -12.49
N LEU A 384 4.52 -19.46 -13.29
CA LEU A 384 3.47 -18.59 -12.77
C LEU A 384 2.44 -19.37 -11.94
N PHE A 385 1.95 -20.49 -12.46
CA PHE A 385 0.91 -21.28 -11.80
C PHE A 385 1.43 -21.95 -10.53
N LYS A 386 2.69 -22.44 -10.51
CA LYS A 386 3.34 -22.89 -9.26
C LYS A 386 3.41 -21.79 -8.20
N SER A 387 3.74 -20.56 -8.62
CA SER A 387 3.76 -19.41 -7.71
C SER A 387 2.36 -19.11 -7.15
N TYR A 388 1.32 -19.25 -7.97
CA TYR A 388 -0.06 -19.06 -7.55
C TYR A 388 -0.63 -20.20 -6.71
N ASP A 389 -0.27 -21.45 -6.97
CA ASP A 389 -0.67 -22.60 -6.14
C ASP A 389 -0.18 -22.39 -4.69
N MET A 390 1.02 -21.84 -4.52
CA MET A 390 1.54 -21.50 -3.20
C MET A 390 0.91 -20.25 -2.60
N TYR A 391 0.63 -19.21 -3.39
CA TYR A 391 -0.15 -18.04 -2.95
C TYR A 391 -1.54 -18.45 -2.45
N GLU A 392 -2.24 -19.29 -3.21
CA GLU A 392 -3.57 -19.80 -2.88
C GLU A 392 -3.53 -20.59 -1.57
N LYS A 393 -2.50 -21.44 -1.37
CA LYS A 393 -2.28 -22.15 -0.12
C LYS A 393 -2.03 -21.20 1.07
N GLU A 394 -1.13 -20.23 0.92
CA GLU A 394 -0.77 -19.30 2.00
C GLU A 394 -1.94 -18.40 2.40
N LYS A 395 -2.72 -17.93 1.43
CA LYS A 395 -3.91 -17.08 1.66
C LYS A 395 -5.18 -17.86 1.97
N ASN A 396 -5.10 -19.20 2.04
CA ASN A 396 -6.25 -20.09 2.19
C ASN A 396 -7.36 -19.83 1.16
N ILE A 397 -6.98 -19.55 -0.09
CA ILE A 397 -7.89 -19.32 -1.22
C ILE A 397 -8.13 -20.64 -1.93
N ASN A 398 -9.39 -21.04 -2.02
CA ASN A 398 -9.80 -22.18 -2.83
C ASN A 398 -10.20 -21.73 -4.24
N ASN A 399 -9.34 -21.96 -5.24
CA ASN A 399 -9.66 -21.68 -6.64
C ASN A 399 -10.60 -22.78 -7.21
N PRO A 400 -11.89 -22.48 -7.44
CA PRO A 400 -12.87 -23.50 -7.83
C PRO A 400 -12.58 -24.11 -9.21
N PHE A 401 -11.86 -23.36 -10.06
CA PHE A 401 -11.50 -23.77 -11.40
C PHE A 401 -10.21 -24.60 -11.43
N GLY A 402 -9.21 -24.25 -10.60
CA GLY A 402 -7.92 -24.92 -10.58
C GLY A 402 -7.36 -25.09 -12.00
N TYR A 403 -6.94 -26.31 -12.35
CA TYR A 403 -6.49 -26.70 -13.69
C TYR A 403 -7.58 -27.38 -14.54
N LYS A 404 -8.87 -27.23 -14.17
CA LYS A 404 -9.97 -28.00 -14.79
C LYS A 404 -10.32 -27.50 -16.19
N ILE A 405 -10.03 -26.25 -16.54
CA ILE A 405 -10.40 -25.71 -17.86
C ILE A 405 -9.37 -26.16 -18.89
N LYS A 406 -9.86 -26.81 -19.95
CA LYS A 406 -9.06 -27.43 -21.00
C LYS A 406 -9.24 -26.75 -22.35
N GLU A 407 -10.33 -26.01 -22.54
CA GLU A 407 -10.63 -25.34 -23.80
C GLU A 407 -11.25 -23.96 -23.53
N ILE A 408 -10.83 -22.97 -24.30
CA ILE A 408 -11.47 -21.65 -24.38
C ILE A 408 -11.99 -21.44 -25.81
N ILE A 409 -13.24 -21.04 -25.90
CA ILE A 409 -13.98 -20.89 -27.15
C ILE A 409 -14.27 -19.41 -27.36
N ILE A 410 -13.68 -18.83 -28.39
CA ILE A 410 -13.64 -17.37 -28.63
C ILE A 410 -14.44 -17.05 -29.89
N PRO A 411 -15.49 -16.21 -29.83
CA PRO A 411 -16.16 -15.70 -31.04
C PRO A 411 -15.17 -14.96 -31.96
N GLN A 412 -15.31 -15.10 -33.29
CA GLN A 412 -14.42 -14.44 -34.26
C GLN A 412 -14.23 -12.93 -34.01
N LYS A 413 -15.30 -12.23 -33.59
CA LYS A 413 -15.28 -10.81 -33.22
C LYS A 413 -14.33 -10.44 -32.05
N HIS A 414 -13.88 -11.44 -31.27
CA HIS A 414 -12.99 -11.29 -30.12
C HIS A 414 -11.66 -12.02 -30.31
N SER A 415 -11.25 -12.24 -31.57
CA SER A 415 -10.08 -13.05 -31.91
C SER A 415 -8.75 -12.57 -31.31
N SER A 416 -8.64 -11.28 -31.01
CA SER A 416 -7.49 -10.67 -30.31
C SER A 416 -7.26 -11.20 -28.89
N LEU A 417 -8.29 -11.77 -28.24
CA LEU A 417 -8.17 -12.33 -26.88
C LEU A 417 -7.14 -13.48 -26.82
N LYS A 418 -6.98 -14.22 -27.91
CA LYS A 418 -5.93 -15.24 -28.02
C LYS A 418 -4.54 -14.65 -27.73
N GLU A 419 -4.20 -13.54 -28.40
CA GLU A 419 -2.89 -12.91 -28.25
C GLU A 419 -2.73 -12.31 -26.85
N LEU A 420 -3.80 -11.77 -26.28
CA LEU A 420 -3.80 -11.29 -24.90
C LEU A 420 -3.49 -12.41 -23.91
N ILE A 421 -4.15 -13.57 -24.02
CA ILE A 421 -3.91 -14.72 -23.14
C ILE A 421 -2.45 -15.20 -23.25
N ILE A 422 -1.87 -15.19 -24.44
CA ILE A 422 -0.47 -15.61 -24.65
C ILE A 422 0.52 -14.59 -24.05
N SER A 423 0.16 -13.31 -23.99
CA SER A 423 1.08 -12.23 -23.63
C SER A 423 0.89 -11.68 -22.21
N ASN A 424 -0.23 -12.00 -21.54
CA ASN A 424 -0.61 -11.43 -20.25
C ASN A 424 -1.09 -12.50 -19.28
N ILE A 425 -1.06 -12.16 -17.99
CA ILE A 425 -1.70 -12.95 -16.95
C ILE A 425 -3.22 -12.81 -17.11
N ALA A 426 -3.92 -13.94 -17.12
CA ALA A 426 -5.37 -14.00 -17.20
C ALA A 426 -5.97 -14.44 -15.86
N PHE A 427 -7.11 -13.86 -15.51
CA PHE A 427 -7.88 -14.20 -14.32
C PHE A 427 -9.32 -14.51 -14.69
N ILE A 428 -9.91 -15.47 -14.00
CA ILE A 428 -11.36 -15.67 -13.95
C ILE A 428 -11.90 -14.86 -12.79
N LYS A 429 -12.90 -14.02 -13.07
CA LYS A 429 -13.58 -13.19 -12.10
C LYS A 429 -15.01 -13.69 -11.90
N ILE A 430 -15.48 -13.73 -10.66
CA ILE A 430 -16.86 -14.09 -10.30
C ILE A 430 -17.54 -12.91 -9.63
N LYS A 431 -18.76 -12.59 -10.07
CA LYS A 431 -19.66 -11.60 -9.44
C LYS A 431 -21.10 -12.04 -9.65
N ASP A 432 -21.91 -12.05 -8.59
CA ASP A 432 -23.35 -12.38 -8.65
C ASP A 432 -23.63 -13.70 -9.42
N ASN A 433 -22.78 -14.72 -9.17
CA ASN A 433 -22.76 -16.01 -9.88
C ASN A 433 -22.47 -15.95 -11.39
N GLN A 434 -22.07 -14.80 -11.94
CA GLN A 434 -21.59 -14.64 -13.30
C GLN A 434 -20.06 -14.74 -13.36
N CYS A 435 -19.57 -15.39 -14.41
CA CYS A 435 -18.13 -15.53 -14.67
C CYS A 435 -17.66 -14.54 -15.74
N PHE A 436 -16.43 -14.09 -15.57
CA PHE A 436 -15.74 -13.22 -16.52
C PHE A 436 -14.29 -13.66 -16.67
N ILE A 437 -13.70 -13.44 -17.84
CA ILE A 437 -12.25 -13.52 -18.04
C ILE A 437 -11.70 -12.10 -18.16
N SER A 438 -10.75 -11.76 -17.30
CA SER A 438 -9.94 -10.54 -17.42
C SER A 438 -8.54 -10.88 -17.88
N CYS A 439 -8.05 -10.17 -18.90
CA CYS A 439 -6.71 -10.34 -19.43
C CYS A 439 -6.22 -8.99 -20.00
N GLY A 440 -5.08 -8.50 -19.52
CA GLY A 440 -4.64 -7.13 -19.79
C GLY A 440 -5.68 -6.11 -19.28
N ASN A 441 -6.05 -5.14 -20.13
CA ASN A 441 -7.08 -4.14 -19.84
C ASN A 441 -8.49 -4.56 -20.30
N LYS A 442 -8.68 -5.82 -20.70
CA LYS A 442 -9.95 -6.33 -21.24
C LYS A 442 -10.67 -7.22 -20.23
N LEU A 443 -12.00 -7.19 -20.28
CA LEU A 443 -12.89 -8.04 -19.51
C LEU A 443 -13.95 -8.62 -20.45
N TYR A 444 -14.21 -9.91 -20.36
CA TYR A 444 -15.22 -10.60 -21.17
C TYR A 444 -16.15 -11.38 -20.26
N SER A 445 -17.47 -11.32 -20.47
CA SER A 445 -18.36 -12.30 -19.83
C SER A 445 -18.13 -13.67 -20.44
N CYS A 446 -18.23 -14.70 -19.61
CA CYS A 446 -18.06 -16.07 -20.05
C CYS A 446 -18.95 -17.03 -19.27
N THR A 447 -19.27 -18.14 -19.92
CA THR A 447 -19.92 -19.29 -19.29
C THR A 447 -18.89 -20.42 -19.21
N ILE A 448 -18.79 -21.08 -18.05
CA ILE A 448 -17.87 -22.21 -17.83
C ILE A 448 -18.70 -23.47 -17.63
N GLN A 449 -18.59 -24.43 -18.55
CA GLN A 449 -19.29 -25.71 -18.50
C GLN A 449 -18.39 -26.83 -19.04
N ASP A 450 -18.40 -28.00 -18.40
CA ASP A 450 -17.72 -29.21 -18.88
C ASP A 450 -16.25 -29.00 -19.28
N SER A 451 -15.48 -28.32 -18.43
CA SER A 451 -14.05 -27.96 -18.68
C SER A 451 -13.83 -26.99 -19.86
N ARG A 452 -14.88 -26.36 -20.38
CA ARG A 452 -14.83 -25.36 -21.47
C ARG A 452 -15.24 -24.00 -20.97
N CYS A 453 -14.53 -22.96 -21.41
CA CYS A 453 -14.90 -21.57 -21.18
C CYS A 453 -15.37 -20.92 -22.49
N TYR A 454 -16.64 -20.49 -22.54
CA TYR A 454 -17.25 -19.85 -23.69
C TYR A 454 -17.23 -18.34 -23.49
N ILE A 455 -16.49 -17.62 -24.34
CA ILE A 455 -16.47 -16.17 -24.36
C ILE A 455 -17.72 -15.65 -25.07
N GLU A 456 -18.39 -14.65 -24.48
CA GLU A 456 -19.67 -14.15 -25.00
C GLU A 456 -19.55 -12.72 -25.55
N GLN A 457 -19.24 -11.77 -24.66
CA GLN A 457 -19.22 -10.35 -24.96
C GLN A 457 -18.13 -9.66 -24.15
N GLU A 458 -17.45 -8.70 -24.79
CA GLU A 458 -16.59 -7.76 -24.10
C GLU A 458 -17.44 -6.87 -23.17
N LYS A 459 -16.99 -6.73 -21.93
CA LYS A 459 -17.58 -5.86 -20.92
C LYS A 459 -16.61 -4.74 -20.63
N LYS A 460 -17.14 -3.55 -20.38
CA LYS A 460 -16.36 -2.53 -19.68
C LYS A 460 -16.18 -3.02 -18.24
N PRO A 461 -14.97 -2.96 -17.68
CA PRO A 461 -14.79 -3.21 -16.25
C PRO A 461 -15.77 -2.35 -15.46
N GLY A 462 -16.64 -2.99 -14.65
CA GLY A 462 -17.55 -2.26 -13.78
C GLY A 462 -16.73 -1.55 -12.70
N GLN A 463 -16.89 -0.23 -12.61
CA GLN A 463 -16.07 0.65 -11.77
C GLN A 463 -16.22 0.39 -10.25
N GLU A 464 -17.23 -0.39 -9.85
CA GLU A 464 -17.59 -0.61 -8.43
C GLU A 464 -17.73 -2.09 -8.03
N SER A 465 -17.34 -3.03 -8.90
CA SER A 465 -17.64 -4.46 -8.66
C SER A 465 -16.57 -5.19 -7.85
N LYS A 466 -16.94 -5.64 -6.65
CA LYS A 466 -16.22 -6.65 -5.84
C LYS A 466 -16.20 -7.99 -6.57
N TYR A 467 -15.24 -8.17 -7.49
CA TYR A 467 -15.01 -9.45 -8.14
C TYR A 467 -14.17 -10.35 -7.25
N GLN A 468 -14.60 -11.59 -7.04
CA GLN A 468 -13.66 -12.64 -6.63
C GLN A 468 -12.80 -12.99 -7.84
N SER A 469 -11.48 -12.87 -7.70
CA SER A 469 -10.53 -13.09 -8.81
C SER A 469 -9.66 -14.31 -8.56
N TYR A 470 -9.62 -15.22 -9.53
CA TYR A 470 -8.84 -16.45 -9.51
C TYR A 470 -7.94 -16.49 -10.73
N ILE A 471 -6.68 -16.91 -10.60
CA ILE A 471 -5.83 -17.05 -11.78
C ILE A 471 -6.39 -18.13 -12.72
N PHE A 472 -6.34 -17.86 -14.03
CA PHE A 472 -6.76 -18.81 -15.06
C PHE A 472 -5.64 -19.82 -15.33
N LYS A 473 -5.69 -20.98 -14.65
CA LYS A 473 -4.66 -22.04 -14.74
C LYS A 473 -5.06 -23.12 -15.75
N PHE A 474 -4.05 -23.67 -16.42
CA PHE A 474 -4.19 -24.78 -17.36
C PHE A 474 -2.86 -25.53 -17.49
N ASN A 475 -2.90 -26.82 -17.86
CA ASN A 475 -1.71 -27.56 -18.28
C ASN A 475 -1.54 -27.47 -19.81
N GLN A 476 -2.65 -27.73 -20.51
CA GLN A 476 -2.80 -27.52 -21.94
C GLN A 476 -4.16 -26.85 -22.16
N LEU A 477 -4.16 -25.76 -22.89
CA LEU A 477 -5.36 -25.01 -23.23
C LEU A 477 -5.58 -25.05 -24.74
N LYS A 478 -6.66 -25.70 -25.15
CA LYS A 478 -7.16 -25.61 -26.52
C LYS A 478 -7.85 -24.26 -26.71
N ILE A 479 -7.45 -23.49 -27.72
CA ILE A 479 -8.08 -22.23 -28.12
C ILE A 479 -8.80 -22.48 -29.44
N SER A 480 -10.14 -22.39 -29.39
CA SER A 480 -11.04 -22.65 -30.50
C SER A 480 -11.81 -21.39 -30.88
N TYR A 481 -12.19 -21.26 -32.15
CA TYR A 481 -13.03 -20.14 -32.63
C TYR A 481 -14.43 -20.62 -33.03
N LEU A 482 -15.46 -19.85 -32.65
CA LEU A 482 -16.84 -20.04 -33.11
C LEU A 482 -17.07 -19.47 -34.50
#